data_AF-A0A832C529-F1
#
_entry.id   AF-A0A832C529-F1
#
_cell.length_a   1.000
_cell.length_b   1.000
_cell.length_c   1.000
_cell.angle_alpha   90.00
_cell.angle_beta   90.00
_cell.angle_gamma   90.00
#
_symmetry.space_group_name_H-M   'P 1'
#
loop_
_entity.id
_entity.type
_entity.pdbx_description
1 polymer ?
#
loop_
_entity_poly.entity_id
_entity_poly.type
_entity_poly.pdbx_seq_one_letter_code
_entity_poly.pdbx_strand_id
1 'polypeptide(L)'
;MEHIQQKRKWLNPGIKRQMQRRILSRILLIVVISSLISGLIFYGYSSRTIDSTYKQFHIQLHNMRQVLLPWTLLALGLGGLAAFMAALFYPQKIAGPIYRLEQRIRNIALGDLREEIRLRANDELQDLAREINQMGERLRERLLEAKEVSLRLDSLIREELAGCCSSDDLVSRLQHESSKLRKLFDDFTL
;
A
#
# COMPACT_ATOMS: atom_id res chain seq x y z
N MET A 1 10.14 -36.36 15.74
CA MET A 1 10.50 -35.32 14.76
C MET A 1 9.39 -35.28 13.71
N GLU A 2 8.33 -34.51 13.97
CA GLU A 2 7.15 -34.46 13.10
C GLU A 2 7.28 -33.29 12.11
N HIS A 3 7.32 -33.64 10.83
CA HIS A 3 7.36 -32.68 9.74
C HIS A 3 5.99 -32.02 9.56
N ILE A 4 5.86 -30.77 10.04
CA ILE A 4 4.71 -29.92 9.74
C ILE A 4 4.76 -29.54 8.25
N GLN A 5 4.04 -30.29 7.43
CA GLN A 5 3.72 -29.89 6.06
C GLN A 5 2.73 -28.71 6.09
N GLN A 6 3.25 -27.48 6.06
CA GLN A 6 2.44 -26.30 5.76
C GLN A 6 1.94 -26.37 4.31
N LYS A 7 0.72 -26.90 4.13
CA LYS A 7 -0.08 -26.71 2.91
C LYS A 7 -0.20 -25.21 2.64
N ARG A 8 0.56 -24.72 1.66
CA ARG A 8 0.42 -23.37 1.11
C ARG A 8 -1.01 -23.20 0.60
N LYS A 9 -1.88 -22.54 1.38
CA LYS A 9 -3.22 -22.14 0.96
C LYS A 9 -3.08 -21.25 -0.27
N TRP A 10 -3.47 -21.80 -1.42
CA TRP A 10 -3.52 -21.10 -2.69
C TRP A 10 -4.42 -19.87 -2.55
N LEU A 11 -3.82 -18.68 -2.69
CA LEU A 11 -4.50 -17.40 -2.51
C LEU A 11 -5.77 -17.33 -3.38
N ASN A 12 -6.87 -16.91 -2.76
CA ASN A 12 -8.16 -16.68 -3.40
C ASN A 12 -8.02 -15.90 -4.73
N PRO A 13 -8.30 -16.51 -5.89
CA PRO A 13 -8.17 -15.83 -7.19
C PRO A 13 -9.23 -14.75 -7.45
N GLY A 14 -10.26 -14.65 -6.61
CA GLY A 14 -11.34 -13.67 -6.75
C GLY A 14 -10.92 -12.22 -6.44
N ILE A 15 -10.06 -12.02 -5.44
CA ILE A 15 -9.68 -10.68 -4.96
C ILE A 15 -8.76 -9.97 -5.98
N LYS A 16 -7.92 -10.73 -6.70
CA LYS A 16 -7.03 -10.19 -7.75
C LYS A 16 -7.80 -9.54 -8.91
N ARG A 17 -8.96 -10.08 -9.29
CA ARG A 17 -9.67 -9.66 -10.53
C ARG A 17 -10.30 -8.28 -10.43
N GLN A 18 -10.84 -7.90 -9.28
CA GLN A 18 -11.46 -6.57 -9.12
C GLN A 18 -10.40 -5.46 -9.13
N MET A 19 -9.28 -5.69 -8.44
CA MET A 19 -8.20 -4.72 -8.33
C MET A 19 -7.43 -4.61 -9.65
N GLN A 20 -7.18 -5.74 -10.32
CA GLN A 20 -6.62 -5.75 -11.67
C GLN A 20 -7.51 -5.01 -12.66
N ARG A 21 -8.84 -5.23 -12.67
CA ARG A 21 -9.75 -4.52 -13.60
C ARG A 21 -9.78 -3.01 -13.38
N ARG A 22 -9.77 -2.55 -12.12
CA ARG A 22 -9.77 -1.11 -11.80
C ARG A 22 -8.47 -0.42 -12.20
N ILE A 23 -7.31 -1.08 -12.04
CA ILE A 23 -6.02 -0.52 -12.45
C ILE A 23 -5.84 -0.63 -13.97
N LEU A 24 -6.18 -1.79 -14.56
CA LEU A 24 -6.09 -2.03 -16.00
C LEU A 24 -6.96 -1.05 -16.79
N SER A 25 -8.18 -0.75 -16.33
CA SER A 25 -9.05 0.25 -16.99
C SER A 25 -8.48 1.66 -16.95
N ARG A 26 -7.85 2.09 -15.83
CA ARG A 26 -7.18 3.39 -15.75
C ARG A 26 -5.99 3.50 -16.69
N ILE A 27 -5.15 2.46 -16.75
CA ILE A 27 -3.99 2.44 -17.66
C ILE A 27 -4.47 2.42 -19.12
N LEU A 28 -5.44 1.58 -19.45
CA LEU A 28 -6.05 1.54 -20.78
C LEU A 28 -6.57 2.93 -21.20
N LEU A 29 -7.25 3.63 -20.30
CA LEU A 29 -7.79 4.96 -20.56
C LEU A 29 -6.67 5.99 -20.80
N ILE A 30 -5.59 5.98 -20.01
CA ILE A 30 -4.43 6.85 -20.22
C ILE A 30 -3.76 6.58 -21.58
N VAL A 31 -3.65 5.31 -21.97
CA VAL A 31 -3.06 4.91 -23.27
C VAL A 31 -3.94 5.33 -24.44
N VAL A 32 -5.26 5.20 -24.30
CA VAL A 32 -6.21 5.69 -25.31
C VAL A 32 -6.09 7.21 -25.45
N ILE A 33 -6.01 7.94 -24.34
CA ILE A 33 -5.84 9.40 -24.35
C ILE A 33 -4.51 9.80 -24.99
N SER A 34 -3.38 9.16 -24.63
CA SER A 34 -2.08 9.51 -25.21
C SER A 34 -2.03 9.21 -26.72
N SER A 35 -2.67 8.13 -27.15
CA SER A 35 -2.85 7.79 -28.57
C SER A 35 -3.68 8.85 -29.31
N LEU A 36 -4.80 9.30 -28.73
CA LEU A 36 -5.64 10.35 -29.31
C LEU A 36 -4.90 11.70 -29.39
N ILE A 37 -4.17 12.08 -28.34
CA ILE A 37 -3.38 13.31 -28.29
C ILE A 37 -2.26 13.27 -29.34
N SER A 38 -1.54 12.15 -29.44
CA SER A 38 -0.50 11.96 -30.46
C SER A 38 -1.08 12.08 -31.87
N GLY A 39 -2.23 11.46 -32.13
CA GLY A 39 -2.96 11.58 -33.40
C GLY A 39 -3.36 13.03 -33.72
N LEU A 40 -3.85 13.78 -32.73
CA LEU A 40 -4.20 15.20 -32.86
C LEU A 40 -2.98 16.08 -33.18
N ILE A 41 -1.86 15.86 -32.48
CA ILE A 41 -0.59 16.57 -32.73
C ILE A 41 -0.08 16.26 -34.14
N PHE A 42 -0.13 14.99 -34.55
CA PHE A 42 0.28 14.57 -35.89
C PHE A 42 -0.59 15.21 -36.98
N TYR A 43 -1.91 15.24 -36.79
CA TYR A 43 -2.83 15.91 -37.70
C TYR A 43 -2.53 17.41 -37.82
N GLY A 44 -2.29 18.07 -36.68
CA GLY A 44 -1.90 19.48 -36.63
C GLY A 44 -0.58 19.76 -37.35
N TYR A 45 0.45 18.96 -37.08
CA TYR A 45 1.76 19.06 -37.73
C TYR A 45 1.65 18.84 -39.24
N SER A 46 0.91 17.81 -39.67
CA SER A 46 0.67 17.52 -41.08
C SER A 46 -0.01 18.70 -41.77
N SER A 47 -1.04 19.30 -41.17
CA SER A 47 -1.72 20.46 -41.77
C SER A 47 -0.87 21.73 -41.85
N ARG A 48 0.08 21.93 -40.92
CA ARG A 48 0.92 23.14 -40.84
C ARG A 48 2.18 23.08 -41.69
N THR A 49 2.78 21.90 -41.87
CA THR A 49 4.06 21.72 -42.61
C THR A 49 3.86 21.46 -44.11
N ILE A 50 2.67 21.01 -44.52
CA ILE A 50 2.35 20.79 -45.95
C ILE A 50 2.28 22.10 -46.75
N ASP A 51 2.09 23.26 -46.13
CA ASP A 51 2.01 24.54 -46.86
C ASP A 51 3.37 25.22 -47.14
N SER A 52 4.38 25.08 -46.26
CA SER A 52 5.63 25.87 -46.38
C SER A 52 6.76 25.18 -47.16
N THR A 53 6.72 23.86 -47.32
CA THR A 53 7.81 23.08 -47.96
C THR A 53 7.49 22.67 -49.41
N TYR A 54 6.24 22.88 -49.88
CA TYR A 54 5.79 22.43 -51.20
C TYR A 54 6.20 23.33 -52.39
N LYS A 55 6.58 24.59 -52.17
CA LYS A 55 6.85 25.53 -53.27
C LYS A 55 8.25 25.47 -53.88
N GLN A 56 9.21 24.72 -53.31
CA GLN A 56 10.62 24.82 -53.71
C GLN A 56 11.28 23.53 -54.22
N PHE A 57 10.62 22.37 -54.17
CA PHE A 57 11.19 21.11 -54.69
C PHE A 57 10.29 20.46 -55.75
N HIS A 58 10.60 20.73 -57.02
CA HIS A 58 9.97 20.18 -58.22
C HIS A 58 10.33 18.70 -58.51
N ILE A 59 10.57 17.86 -57.51
CA ILE A 59 11.07 16.48 -57.75
C ILE A 59 10.28 15.46 -56.91
N GLN A 60 9.47 14.66 -57.62
CA GLN A 60 8.95 13.33 -57.24
C GLN A 60 8.04 13.26 -56.00
N LEU A 61 6.82 13.78 -56.13
CA LEU A 61 5.77 13.76 -55.09
C LEU A 61 4.91 12.48 -55.01
N HIS A 62 5.36 11.34 -55.55
CA HIS A 62 4.51 10.14 -55.54
C HIS A 62 4.59 9.30 -54.24
N ASN A 63 5.62 9.46 -53.40
CA ASN A 63 5.87 8.50 -52.31
C ASN A 63 5.92 9.10 -50.87
N MET A 64 5.64 10.39 -50.66
CA MET A 64 5.66 10.99 -49.31
C MET A 64 4.69 10.30 -48.33
N ARG A 65 3.53 9.84 -48.81
CA ARG A 65 2.56 9.07 -48.00
C ARG A 65 3.08 7.68 -47.61
N GLN A 66 3.97 7.09 -48.40
CA GLN A 66 4.53 5.75 -48.15
C GLN A 66 5.65 5.75 -47.10
N VAL A 67 6.31 6.89 -46.85
CA VAL A 67 7.40 6.99 -45.87
C VAL A 67 6.88 7.38 -44.47
N LEU A 68 5.86 8.25 -44.39
CA LEU A 68 5.31 8.70 -43.10
C LEU A 68 4.37 7.67 -42.43
N LEU A 69 3.58 6.92 -43.20
CA LEU A 69 2.66 5.90 -42.68
C LEU A 69 3.35 4.76 -41.89
N PRO A 70 4.43 4.13 -42.38
CA PRO A 70 5.05 3.04 -41.64
C PRO A 70 5.70 3.52 -40.34
N TRP A 71 6.31 4.71 -40.33
CA TRP A 71 6.98 5.23 -39.12
C TRP A 71 5.99 5.59 -38.01
N THR A 72 4.84 6.16 -38.37
CA THR A 72 3.76 6.46 -37.42
C THR A 72 3.08 5.19 -36.89
N LEU A 73 2.81 4.21 -37.75
CA LEU A 73 2.29 2.90 -37.33
C LEU A 73 3.28 2.14 -36.43
N LEU A 74 4.59 2.23 -36.72
CA LEU A 74 5.63 1.62 -35.92
C LEU A 74 5.72 2.27 -34.53
N ALA A 75 5.69 3.60 -34.45
CA ALA A 75 5.71 4.33 -33.18
C ALA A 75 4.45 4.04 -32.34
N LEU A 76 3.28 3.98 -32.97
CA LEU A 76 2.01 3.64 -32.30
C LEU A 76 2.01 2.18 -31.82
N GLY A 77 2.51 1.26 -32.63
CA GLY A 77 2.63 -0.15 -32.30
C GLY A 77 3.59 -0.40 -31.14
N LEU A 78 4.78 0.21 -31.18
CA LEU A 78 5.78 0.10 -30.10
C LEU A 78 5.30 0.76 -28.80
N GLY A 79 4.71 1.96 -28.88
CA GLY A 79 4.15 2.65 -27.72
C GLY A 79 2.98 1.88 -27.10
N GLY A 80 2.07 1.37 -27.93
CA GLY A 80 0.95 0.53 -27.49
C GLY A 80 1.42 -0.78 -26.85
N LEU A 81 2.42 -1.44 -27.43
CA LEU A 81 3.00 -2.66 -26.89
C LEU A 81 3.70 -2.42 -25.54
N ALA A 82 4.49 -1.35 -25.43
CA ALA A 82 5.15 -0.97 -24.19
C ALA A 82 4.14 -0.64 -23.09
N ALA A 83 3.05 0.05 -23.44
CA ALA A 83 2.00 0.36 -22.49
C ALA A 83 1.17 -0.86 -22.09
N PHE A 84 0.90 -1.77 -23.03
CA PHE A 84 0.24 -3.06 -22.75
C PHE A 84 1.08 -3.93 -21.82
N MET A 85 2.39 -4.01 -22.08
CA MET A 85 3.37 -4.63 -21.20
C MET A 85 3.33 -4.01 -19.80
N ALA A 86 3.48 -2.69 -19.69
CA ALA A 86 3.42 -2.00 -18.40
C ALA A 86 2.10 -2.30 -17.65
N ALA A 87 0.97 -2.27 -18.35
CA ALA A 87 -0.35 -2.56 -17.78
C ALA A 87 -0.50 -3.98 -17.23
N LEU A 88 0.14 -4.97 -17.86
CA LEU A 88 0.11 -6.36 -17.40
C LEU A 88 1.05 -6.60 -16.21
N PHE A 89 2.24 -6.00 -16.21
CA PHE A 89 3.29 -6.32 -15.24
C PHE A 89 3.22 -5.49 -13.95
N TYR A 90 2.87 -4.21 -14.01
CA TYR A 90 2.88 -3.32 -12.84
C TYR A 90 1.89 -3.72 -11.73
N PRO A 91 0.59 -3.96 -12.04
CA PRO A 91 -0.42 -4.18 -11.00
C PRO A 91 -0.21 -5.50 -10.23
N GLN A 92 0.41 -6.49 -10.87
CA GLN A 92 0.63 -7.81 -10.28
C GLN A 92 1.67 -7.79 -9.16
N LYS A 93 2.65 -6.88 -9.23
CA LYS A 93 3.71 -6.76 -8.22
C LYS A 93 3.19 -6.12 -6.92
N ILE A 94 2.24 -5.20 -7.01
CA ILE A 94 1.78 -4.39 -5.86
C ILE A 94 0.58 -5.04 -5.14
N ALA A 95 -0.35 -5.68 -5.87
CA ALA A 95 -1.57 -6.21 -5.28
C ALA A 95 -1.35 -7.33 -4.24
N GLY A 96 -0.31 -8.15 -4.43
CA GLY A 96 0.02 -9.24 -3.49
C GLY A 96 0.48 -8.74 -2.12
N PRO A 97 1.51 -7.89 -2.06
CA PRO A 97 1.96 -7.22 -0.83
C PRO A 97 0.85 -6.48 -0.10
N ILE A 98 0.01 -5.69 -0.80
CA ILE A 98 -1.11 -4.95 -0.20
C ILE A 98 -2.09 -5.89 0.50
N TYR A 99 -2.50 -6.98 -0.16
CA TYR A 99 -3.44 -7.92 0.43
C TYR A 99 -2.89 -8.56 1.71
N ARG A 100 -1.60 -8.95 1.72
CA ARG A 100 -0.95 -9.46 2.92
C ARG A 100 -0.89 -8.41 4.02
N LEU A 101 -0.62 -7.16 3.67
CA LEU A 101 -0.59 -6.04 4.60
C LEU A 101 -1.96 -5.82 5.26
N GLU A 102 -3.02 -5.75 4.45
CA GLU A 102 -4.40 -5.58 4.93
C GLU A 102 -4.79 -6.70 5.91
N GLN A 103 -4.47 -7.94 5.57
CA GLN A 103 -4.79 -9.08 6.42
C GLN A 103 -4.04 -9.03 7.76
N ARG A 104 -2.80 -8.55 7.77
CA ARG A 104 -2.02 -8.37 9.01
C ARG A 104 -2.53 -7.20 9.86
N ILE A 105 -2.83 -6.05 9.25
CA ILE A 105 -3.44 -4.91 9.94
C ILE A 105 -4.76 -5.35 10.60
N ARG A 106 -5.55 -6.19 9.91
CA ARG A 106 -6.78 -6.74 10.47
C ARG A 106 -6.54 -7.63 11.70
N ASN A 107 -5.49 -8.45 11.70
CA ASN A 107 -5.12 -9.24 12.88
C ASN A 107 -4.69 -8.34 14.05
N ILE A 108 -3.91 -7.29 13.79
CA ILE A 108 -3.52 -6.30 14.81
C ILE A 108 -4.78 -5.61 15.37
N ALA A 109 -5.73 -5.23 14.51
CA ALA A 109 -7.00 -4.64 14.93
C ALA A 109 -7.88 -5.59 15.76
N LEU A 110 -7.72 -6.91 15.59
CA LEU A 110 -8.39 -7.94 16.41
C LEU A 110 -7.64 -8.22 17.73
N GLY A 111 -6.53 -7.54 17.99
CA GLY A 111 -5.76 -7.65 19.24
C GLY A 111 -4.60 -8.65 19.20
N ASP A 112 -4.26 -9.21 18.05
CA ASP A 112 -3.06 -10.04 17.90
C ASP A 112 -1.85 -9.20 17.48
N LEU A 113 -1.07 -8.75 18.47
CA LEU A 113 0.16 -7.96 18.29
C LEU A 113 1.44 -8.82 18.32
N ARG A 114 1.33 -10.14 18.11
CA ARG A 114 2.52 -11.02 18.15
C ARG A 114 3.21 -11.15 16.79
N GLU A 115 2.53 -10.82 15.71
CA GLU A 115 3.01 -11.04 14.36
C GLU A 115 3.59 -9.77 13.72
N GLU A 116 4.82 -9.84 13.23
CA GLU A 116 5.41 -8.81 12.40
C GLU A 116 4.99 -8.93 10.93
N ILE A 117 4.77 -7.78 10.29
CA ILE A 117 4.60 -7.66 8.85
C ILE A 117 5.98 -7.74 8.18
N ARG A 118 6.25 -8.84 7.47
CA ARG A 118 7.45 -8.99 6.64
C ARG A 118 7.08 -9.03 5.16
N LEU A 119 7.49 -8.00 4.42
CA LEU A 119 7.40 -7.93 2.96
C LEU A 119 8.73 -8.36 2.32
N ARG A 120 8.75 -8.59 1.01
CA ARG A 120 9.99 -8.92 0.29
C ARG A 120 10.85 -7.66 0.17
N ALA A 121 12.18 -7.81 0.16
CA ALA A 121 13.13 -6.69 0.15
C ALA A 121 13.02 -5.73 -1.05
N ASN A 122 12.39 -6.16 -2.14
CA ASN A 122 12.20 -5.34 -3.36
C ASN A 122 10.74 -4.84 -3.50
N ASP A 123 9.93 -4.91 -2.44
CA ASP A 123 8.56 -4.38 -2.45
C ASP A 123 8.59 -2.89 -2.05
N GLU A 124 7.95 -2.03 -2.86
CA GLU A 124 7.86 -0.57 -2.61
C GLU A 124 7.14 -0.20 -1.31
N LEU A 125 6.45 -1.15 -0.67
CA LEU A 125 5.67 -0.95 0.55
C LEU A 125 6.46 -1.32 1.82
N GLN A 126 7.76 -1.59 1.72
CA GLN A 126 8.58 -2.02 2.85
C GLN A 126 8.66 -0.96 3.95
N ASP A 127 8.73 0.32 3.60
CA ASP A 127 8.72 1.41 4.58
C ASP A 127 7.37 1.48 5.32
N LEU A 128 6.25 1.33 4.61
CA LEU A 128 4.93 1.27 5.24
C LEU A 128 4.80 0.07 6.20
N ALA A 129 5.33 -1.09 5.81
CA ALA A 129 5.37 -2.25 6.70
C ALA A 129 6.21 -1.98 7.96
N ARG A 130 7.32 -1.24 7.85
CA ARG A 130 8.16 -0.85 8.98
C ARG A 130 7.40 0.07 9.94
N GLU A 131 6.72 1.09 9.43
CA GLU A 131 5.92 2.02 10.23
C GLU A 131 4.78 1.29 10.99
N ILE A 132 4.08 0.36 10.31
CA ILE A 132 3.01 -0.41 10.97
C ILE A 132 3.56 -1.37 12.03
N ASN A 133 4.72 -1.98 11.79
CA ASN A 133 5.36 -2.81 12.82
C ASN A 133 5.76 -1.98 14.05
N GLN A 134 6.32 -0.78 13.85
CA GLN A 134 6.62 0.13 14.95
C GLN A 134 5.37 0.55 15.72
N MET A 135 4.26 0.83 15.01
CA MET A 135 2.98 1.10 15.64
C MET A 135 2.48 -0.09 16.47
N GLY A 136 2.56 -1.31 15.93
CA GLY A 136 2.18 -2.54 16.63
C GLY A 136 3.02 -2.78 17.88
N GLU A 137 4.33 -2.57 17.81
CA GLU A 137 5.22 -2.73 18.96
C GLU A 137 4.92 -1.70 20.06
N ARG A 138 4.75 -0.41 19.70
CA ARG A 138 4.37 0.63 20.67
C ARG A 138 3.03 0.32 21.33
N LEU A 139 2.04 -0.14 20.56
CA LEU A 139 0.74 -0.51 21.12
C LEU A 139 0.87 -1.69 22.09
N ARG A 140 1.71 -2.67 21.77
CA ARG A 140 2.01 -3.82 22.63
C ARG A 140 2.69 -3.39 23.93
N GLU A 141 3.72 -2.55 23.86
CA GLU A 141 4.43 -2.02 25.04
C GLU A 141 3.47 -1.30 25.98
N ARG A 142 2.65 -0.38 25.44
CA ARG A 142 1.65 0.36 26.23
C ARG A 142 0.59 -0.54 26.87
N LEU A 143 0.12 -1.56 26.16
CA LEU A 143 -0.84 -2.53 26.72
C LEU A 143 -0.22 -3.39 27.83
N LEU A 144 1.06 -3.74 27.73
CA LEU A 144 1.78 -4.44 28.79
C LEU A 144 1.96 -3.55 30.03
N GLU A 145 2.31 -2.28 29.85
CA GLU A 145 2.39 -1.28 30.94
C GLU A 145 1.02 -1.14 31.65
N ALA A 146 -0.07 -0.98 30.89
CA ALA A 146 -1.40 -0.87 31.45
C ALA A 146 -1.82 -2.14 32.23
N LYS A 147 -1.48 -3.33 31.70
CA LYS A 147 -1.74 -4.60 32.37
C LYS A 147 -0.95 -4.74 33.67
N GLU A 148 0.31 -4.32 33.69
CA GLU A 148 1.14 -4.35 34.90
C GLU A 148 0.54 -3.45 36.00
N VAL A 149 0.12 -2.24 35.64
CA VAL A 149 -0.53 -1.33 36.60
C VAL A 149 -1.82 -1.95 37.13
N SER A 150 -2.66 -2.54 36.28
CA SER A 150 -3.88 -3.23 36.72
C SER A 150 -3.59 -4.37 37.70
N LEU A 151 -2.54 -5.17 37.46
CA LEU A 151 -2.16 -6.25 38.37
C LEU A 151 -1.64 -5.73 39.71
N ARG A 152 -0.92 -4.60 39.72
CA ARG A 152 -0.47 -3.94 40.95
C ARG A 152 -1.66 -3.44 41.77
N LEU A 153 -2.65 -2.80 41.14
CA LEU A 153 -3.89 -2.40 41.81
C LEU A 153 -4.59 -3.62 42.44
N ASP A 154 -4.73 -4.72 41.71
CA ASP A 154 -5.34 -5.95 42.24
C ASP A 154 -4.57 -6.52 43.44
N SER A 155 -3.24 -6.48 43.42
CA SER A 155 -2.44 -6.93 44.56
C SER A 155 -2.60 -6.05 45.80
N LEU A 156 -2.65 -4.73 45.63
CA LEU A 156 -2.84 -3.78 46.75
C LEU A 156 -4.21 -3.97 47.40
N ILE A 157 -5.26 -4.17 46.60
CA ILE A 157 -6.61 -4.44 47.11
C ILE A 157 -6.65 -5.73 47.93
N ARG A 158 -5.96 -6.78 47.46
CA ARG A 158 -5.87 -8.05 48.20
C ARG A 158 -5.08 -7.93 49.50
N GLU A 159 -4.03 -7.11 49.52
CA GLU A 159 -3.21 -6.86 50.71
C GLU A 159 -4.00 -6.09 51.79
N GLU A 160 -4.86 -5.14 51.40
CA GLU A 160 -5.78 -4.47 52.35
C GLU A 160 -6.82 -5.43 52.91
N LEU A 161 -7.41 -6.29 52.06
CA LEU A 161 -8.35 -7.32 52.50
C LEU A 161 -7.69 -8.32 53.49
N ALA A 162 -6.37 -8.46 53.46
CA ALA A 162 -5.61 -9.25 54.42
C ALA A 162 -5.29 -8.51 55.75
N GLY A 163 -5.65 -7.22 55.86
CA GLY A 163 -5.59 -6.44 57.10
C GLY A 163 -4.21 -5.89 57.48
N CYS A 164 -3.27 -5.81 56.54
CA CYS A 164 -1.86 -5.48 56.83
C CYS A 164 -1.52 -3.98 56.84
N CYS A 165 -2.36 -3.08 56.30
CA CYS A 165 -2.02 -1.67 56.12
C CYS A 165 -3.03 -0.71 56.77
N SER A 166 -2.54 0.48 57.13
CA SER A 166 -3.40 1.59 57.55
C SER A 166 -4.09 2.16 56.30
N SER A 167 -5.41 2.39 56.35
CA SER A 167 -6.19 2.83 55.19
C SER A 167 -5.65 4.09 54.50
N ASP A 168 -4.95 4.98 55.23
CA ASP A 168 -4.31 6.16 54.64
C ASP A 168 -3.13 5.83 53.71
N ASP A 169 -2.31 4.80 54.02
CA ASP A 169 -1.21 4.36 53.14
C ASP A 169 -1.77 3.74 51.86
N LEU A 170 -2.85 2.96 51.98
CA LEU A 170 -3.47 2.32 50.84
C LEU A 170 -4.09 3.32 49.86
N VAL A 171 -4.80 4.34 50.38
CA VAL A 171 -5.39 5.39 49.56
C VAL A 171 -4.31 6.13 48.76
N SER A 172 -3.17 6.43 49.38
CA SER A 172 -2.07 7.11 48.70
C SER A 172 -1.46 6.27 47.56
N ARG A 173 -1.29 4.95 47.76
CA ARG A 173 -0.78 4.02 46.74
C ARG A 173 -1.78 3.79 45.60
N LEU A 174 -3.07 3.64 45.92
CA LEU A 174 -4.14 3.51 44.93
C LEU A 174 -4.25 4.78 44.07
N GLN A 175 -4.18 5.96 44.68
CA GLN A 175 -4.16 7.22 43.95
C GLN A 175 -2.92 7.33 43.05
N HIS A 176 -1.75 6.88 43.53
CA HIS A 176 -0.54 6.87 42.73
C HIS A 176 -0.65 6.00 41.47
N GLU A 177 -1.04 4.73 41.58
CA GLU A 177 -1.16 3.83 40.43
C GLU A 177 -2.34 4.21 39.51
N SER A 178 -3.46 4.71 40.07
CA SER A 178 -4.56 5.28 39.29
C SER A 178 -4.10 6.51 38.47
N SER A 179 -3.28 7.39 39.05
CA SER A 179 -2.72 8.54 38.34
C SER A 179 -1.79 8.12 37.20
N LYS A 180 -1.05 7.02 37.37
CA LYS A 180 -0.16 6.46 36.34
C LYS A 180 -0.96 5.87 35.18
N LEU A 181 -2.03 5.13 35.46
CA LEU A 181 -3.00 4.69 34.46
C LEU A 181 -3.62 5.89 33.72
N ARG A 182 -4.04 6.92 34.45
CA ARG A 182 -4.61 8.13 33.85
C ARG A 182 -3.66 8.81 32.88
N LYS A 183 -2.38 8.95 33.26
CA LYS A 183 -1.34 9.49 32.36
C LYS A 183 -1.09 8.60 31.13
N LEU A 184 -1.14 7.28 31.27
CA LEU A 184 -1.03 6.35 30.13
C LEU A 184 -2.20 6.51 29.15
N PHE A 185 -3.40 6.76 29.65
CA PHE A 185 -4.57 7.02 28.82
C PHE A 185 -4.59 8.42 28.21
N ASP A 186 -4.12 9.46 28.92
CA ASP A 186 -3.99 10.83 28.38
C ASP A 186 -2.95 10.91 27.23
N ASP A 187 -1.95 10.01 27.21
CA ASP A 187 -0.97 9.87 26.12
C ASP A 187 -1.63 9.32 24.83
N PHE A 188 -2.75 8.60 24.96
CA PHE A 188 -3.63 8.30 23.84
C PHE A 188 -4.59 9.49 23.65
N THR A 189 -4.45 10.20 22.54
CA THR A 189 -5.49 11.14 22.08
C THR A 189 -6.73 10.33 21.67
N LEU A 190 -7.60 10.03 22.64
CA LEU A 190 -8.92 9.41 22.46
C LEU A 190 -10.00 10.47 22.24
#